data_AF-A0A958B5T2-F1
#
_entry.id   AF-A0A958B5T2-F1
#
_cell.length_a   1.000
_cell.length_b   1.000
_cell.length_c   1.000
_cell.angle_alpha   90.00
_cell.angle_beta   90.00
_cell.angle_gamma   90.00
#
_symmetry.space_group_name_H-M   'P 1'
#
loop_
_entity.id
_entity.type
_entity.pdbx_description
1 polymer ?
#
loop_
_entity_poly.entity_id
_entity_poly.type
_entity_poly.pdbx_seq_one_letter_code
_entity_poly.pdbx_strand_id
1 'polypeptide(L)'
;MTSSTTNIEDLPTLVNPPRSQFAEASIFNDKGDGQVSAHGYPVDVWIFDILDEAMINQLRTFVGSGQSAEVYMVTRVPPDASNTTERWVKYKAVMIWPSRDLMQKRRAGGRYLGVEIQFRRLEAV
;
A
#
# COMPACT_ATOMS: atom_id res chain seq x y z
N MET A 1 16.24 -11.78 -15.28
CA MET A 1 14.87 -11.60 -15.79
C MET A 1 14.37 -10.25 -15.31
N THR A 2 14.19 -9.27 -16.19
CA THR A 2 13.58 -7.98 -15.84
C THR A 2 12.10 -8.24 -15.57
N SER A 3 11.70 -8.34 -14.29
CA SER A 3 10.27 -8.28 -13.97
C SER A 3 9.79 -6.91 -14.43
N SER A 4 9.00 -6.83 -15.50
CA SER A 4 8.34 -5.59 -15.86
C SER A 4 7.39 -5.25 -14.72
N THR A 5 7.79 -4.32 -13.86
CA THR A 5 6.88 -3.75 -12.87
C THR A 5 5.84 -2.96 -13.65
N THR A 6 4.59 -3.41 -13.63
CA THR A 6 3.47 -2.68 -14.24
C THR A 6 2.95 -1.66 -13.23
N ASN A 7 2.86 -0.39 -13.62
CA ASN A 7 2.22 0.59 -12.76
C ASN A 7 0.70 0.44 -12.82
N ILE A 8 0.00 0.87 -11.76
CA ILE A 8 -1.46 0.71 -11.67
C ILE A 8 -2.19 1.58 -12.70
N GLU A 9 -1.62 2.73 -13.03
CA GLU A 9 -2.12 3.65 -14.05
C GLU A 9 -2.02 3.08 -15.47
N ASP A 10 -1.22 2.04 -15.69
CA ASP A 10 -1.05 1.38 -16.99
C ASP A 10 -2.07 0.24 -17.21
N LEU A 11 -3.02 0.05 -16.28
CA LEU A 11 -4.03 -1.00 -16.39
C LEU A 11 -5.10 -0.66 -17.44
N PRO A 12 -5.66 -1.67 -18.15
CA PRO A 12 -6.68 -1.45 -19.18
C PRO A 12 -7.91 -0.68 -18.70
N THR A 13 -8.33 -0.91 -17.45
CA THR A 13 -9.24 -0.02 -16.75
C THR A 13 -8.38 0.94 -15.94
N LEU A 14 -8.39 2.21 -16.32
CA LEU A 14 -7.61 3.25 -15.62
C LEU A 14 -8.06 3.30 -14.16
N VAL A 15 -7.13 2.98 -13.25
CA VAL A 15 -7.33 3.14 -11.81
C VAL A 15 -6.62 4.41 -11.39
N ASN A 16 -7.31 5.27 -10.65
CA ASN A 16 -6.71 6.49 -10.13
C ASN A 16 -5.49 6.14 -9.26
N PRO A 17 -4.36 6.87 -9.39
CA PRO A 17 -3.17 6.59 -8.60
C PRO A 17 -3.49 6.74 -7.10
N PRO A 18 -3.07 5.80 -6.25
CA PRO A 18 -3.29 5.92 -4.82
C PRO A 18 -2.39 6.98 -4.20
N ARG A 19 -2.82 7.52 -3.06
CA ARG A 19 -1.90 8.17 -2.13
C ARG A 19 -1.16 7.08 -1.36
N SER A 20 0.17 7.14 -1.34
CA SER A 20 1.00 6.22 -0.54
C SER A 20 1.37 6.85 0.80
N GLN A 21 1.32 6.02 1.85
CA GLN A 21 1.81 6.34 3.18
C GLN A 21 2.80 5.26 3.62
N PHE A 22 4.08 5.59 3.47
CA PHE A 22 5.17 4.73 3.94
C PHE A 22 5.52 5.04 5.39
N ALA A 23 5.66 4.00 6.20
CA ALA A 23 6.15 4.05 7.56
C ALA A 23 7.33 3.08 7.72
N GLU A 24 8.44 3.57 8.28
CA GLU A 24 9.67 2.78 8.49
C GLU A 24 9.51 1.64 9.50
N ALA A 25 8.44 1.67 10.30
CA ALA A 25 8.12 0.65 11.27
C ALA A 25 6.60 0.48 11.39
N SER A 26 6.17 -0.70 11.86
CA SER A 26 4.76 -1.01 12.06
C SER A 26 4.22 -0.56 13.43
N ILE A 27 5.10 -0.31 14.40
CA ILE A 27 4.73 0.06 15.77
C ILE A 27 5.53 1.29 16.20
N PHE A 28 4.82 2.30 16.67
CA PHE A 28 5.36 3.52 17.24
C PHE A 28 4.86 3.64 18.68
N ASN A 29 5.79 3.79 19.63
CA ASN A 29 5.49 3.94 21.04
C ASN A 29 6.02 5.29 21.53
N ASP A 30 5.14 6.09 22.14
CA ASP A 30 5.54 7.32 22.81
C ASP A 30 6.28 6.97 24.11
N LYS A 31 7.45 7.58 24.28
CA LYS A 31 8.24 7.48 25.50
C LYS A 31 7.88 8.62 26.45
N GLY A 32 8.18 8.41 27.74
CA GLY A 32 7.94 9.42 28.78
C GLY A 32 8.78 10.70 28.65
N ASP A 33 9.80 10.71 27.78
CA ASP A 33 10.62 11.88 27.44
C ASP A 33 10.08 12.66 26.22
N GLY A 34 8.92 12.26 25.69
CA GLY A 34 8.31 12.88 24.50
C GLY A 34 8.92 12.41 23.17
N GLN A 35 9.87 11.47 23.18
CA GLN A 35 10.39 10.85 21.95
C GLN A 35 9.53 9.66 21.53
N VAL A 36 9.63 9.27 20.25
CA VAL A 36 8.94 8.09 19.71
C VAL A 36 9.94 6.96 19.47
N SER A 37 9.64 5.76 19.99
CA SER A 37 10.35 4.54 19.64
C SER A 37 9.61 3.80 18.53
N ALA A 38 10.31 3.44 17.46
CA ALA A 38 9.75 2.68 16.35
C ALA A 38 10.32 1.24 16.33
N HIS A 39 9.48 0.23 16.12
CA HIS A 39 9.93 -1.16 15.93
C HIS A 39 8.95 -1.97 15.06
N GLY A 40 9.43 -3.11 14.56
CA GLY A 40 8.73 -3.94 13.59
C GLY A 40 9.18 -3.67 12.15
N TYR A 41 8.55 -4.34 11.20
CA TYR A 41 8.88 -4.18 9.78
C TYR A 41 8.26 -2.90 9.21
N PRO A 42 8.87 -2.29 8.18
CA PRO A 42 8.25 -1.21 7.44
C PRO A 42 6.89 -1.63 6.85
N VAL A 43 6.04 -0.62 6.65
CA VAL A 43 4.66 -0.76 6.14
C VAL A 43 4.43 0.32 5.09
N ASP A 44 3.71 -0.01 4.03
CA ASP A 44 3.17 0.97 3.08
C ASP A 44 1.65 0.82 3.02
N VAL A 45 0.93 1.92 2.83
CA VAL A 45 -0.52 1.91 2.68
C VAL A 45 -0.89 2.71 1.43
N TRP A 46 -1.63 2.06 0.54
CA TRP A 46 -2.22 2.71 -0.62
C TRP A 46 -3.65 3.10 -0.32
N ILE A 47 -3.94 4.38 -0.48
CA ILE A 47 -5.24 4.98 -0.19
C ILE A 47 -5.83 5.50 -1.49
N PHE A 48 -6.95 4.92 -1.90
CA PHE A 48 -7.72 5.35 -3.04
C PHE A 48 -8.95 6.12 -2.57
N ASP A 49 -9.05 7.39 -2.96
CA ASP A 49 -10.14 8.25 -2.50
C ASP A 49 -11.50 7.80 -3.05
N ILE A 50 -11.56 7.46 -4.34
CA ILE A 50 -12.78 6.99 -5.02
C ILE A 50 -12.42 5.91 -6.02
N LEU A 51 -13.09 4.76 -5.93
CA LEU A 51 -13.02 3.67 -6.90
C LEU A 51 -14.43 3.25 -7.33
N ASP A 52 -14.60 2.96 -8.61
CA ASP A 52 -15.81 2.28 -9.10
C ASP A 52 -15.66 0.75 -9.07
N GLU A 53 -16.72 0.05 -9.42
CA GLU A 53 -16.74 -1.42 -9.39
C GLU A 53 -15.79 -2.03 -10.43
N ALA A 54 -15.63 -1.40 -11.59
CA ALA A 54 -14.71 -1.86 -12.64
C ALA A 54 -13.24 -1.73 -12.19
N MET A 55 -12.87 -0.59 -11.58
CA MET A 55 -11.56 -0.34 -11.00
C MET A 55 -11.24 -1.32 -9.87
N ILE A 56 -12.19 -1.61 -8.98
CA ILE A 56 -11.99 -2.62 -7.92
C ILE A 56 -11.75 -4.01 -8.51
N ASN A 57 -12.53 -4.40 -9.52
CA ASN A 57 -12.36 -5.71 -10.17
C ASN A 57 -11.02 -5.79 -10.91
N GLN A 58 -10.60 -4.70 -11.57
CA GLN A 58 -9.30 -4.60 -12.19
C GLN A 58 -8.17 -4.71 -11.16
N LEU A 59 -8.26 -3.98 -10.04
CA LEU A 59 -7.27 -4.07 -8.96
C LEU A 59 -7.19 -5.47 -8.37
N ARG A 60 -8.33 -6.12 -8.09
CA ARG A 60 -8.36 -7.51 -7.60
C ARG A 60 -7.72 -8.48 -8.60
N THR A 61 -7.93 -8.26 -9.89
CA THR A 61 -7.35 -9.09 -10.94
C THR A 61 -5.83 -8.89 -11.03
N PHE A 62 -5.39 -7.62 -11.00
CA PHE A 62 -3.98 -7.24 -11.05
C PHE A 62 -3.19 -7.78 -9.86
N VAL A 63 -3.77 -7.66 -8.67
CA VAL A 63 -3.19 -8.06 -7.40
C VAL A 63 -3.25 -9.58 -7.17
N GLY A 64 -4.20 -10.27 -7.81
CA GLY A 64 -4.46 -11.69 -7.61
C GLY A 64 -5.52 -11.97 -6.55
N SER A 65 -6.14 -13.14 -6.62
CA SER A 65 -7.31 -13.55 -5.83
C SER A 65 -7.01 -13.86 -4.35
N GLY A 66 -5.73 -13.82 -3.94
CA GLY A 66 -5.32 -14.08 -2.56
C GLY A 66 -5.57 -12.87 -1.67
N GLN A 67 -6.50 -13.00 -0.72
CA GLN A 67 -6.42 -12.18 0.48
C GLN A 67 -5.04 -12.44 1.11
N SER A 68 -4.19 -11.43 1.26
CA SER A 68 -2.83 -11.63 1.83
C SER A 68 -1.90 -12.43 0.93
N ALA A 69 -1.62 -11.90 -0.27
CA ALA A 69 -0.60 -12.45 -1.17
C ALA A 69 0.77 -11.81 -0.91
N GLU A 70 1.85 -12.58 -1.13
CA GLU A 70 3.19 -12.01 -1.26
C GLU A 70 3.31 -11.29 -2.60
N VAL A 71 3.65 -10.01 -2.56
CA VAL A 71 3.80 -9.16 -3.73
C VAL A 71 5.18 -8.54 -3.76
N TYR A 72 5.68 -8.24 -4.95
CA TYR A 72 6.83 -7.37 -5.14
C TYR A 72 6.32 -5.98 -5.48
N MET A 73 6.78 -4.98 -4.75
CA MET A 73 6.43 -3.59 -4.98
C MET A 73 7.68 -2.74 -4.99
N VAL A 74 7.61 -1.63 -5.73
CA VAL A 74 8.60 -0.57 -5.62
C VAL A 74 7.89 0.58 -4.92
N THR A 75 8.41 1.01 -3.78
CA THR A 75 7.85 2.15 -3.06
C THR A 75 8.91 3.20 -2.80
N ARG A 76 8.40 4.41 -2.63
CA ARG A 76 9.17 5.61 -2.46
C ARG A 76 9.44 5.78 -0.98
N VAL A 77 10.70 5.60 -0.59
CA VAL A 77 11.12 5.82 0.80
C VAL A 77 11.47 7.30 0.93
N PRO A 78 10.74 8.07 1.77
CA PRO A 78 11.03 9.47 1.99
C PRO A 78 12.40 9.63 2.66
N PRO A 79 13.03 10.82 2.53
CA PRO A 79 14.24 11.14 3.28
C PRO A 79 14.03 10.99 4.78
N ASP A 80 15.01 10.43 5.48
CA ASP A 80 15.04 10.32 6.94
C ASP A 80 16.26 11.08 7.50
N ALA A 81 16.45 11.03 8.82
CA ALA A 81 17.61 11.67 9.46
C ALA A 81 18.96 11.12 8.95
N SER A 82 18.97 9.90 8.41
CA SER A 82 20.18 9.20 7.93
C SER A 82 20.41 9.35 6.42
N ASN A 83 19.39 9.73 5.65
CA ASN A 83 19.45 9.83 4.20
C ASN A 83 18.62 11.01 3.69
N THR A 84 19.30 12.02 3.16
CA THR A 84 18.69 13.27 2.67
C THR A 84 18.08 13.17 1.27
N THR A 85 18.19 12.01 0.61
CA THR A 85 17.67 11.81 -0.75
C THR A 85 16.53 10.80 -0.79
N GLU A 86 15.50 11.13 -1.57
CA GLU A 86 14.42 10.21 -1.90
C GLU A 86 14.97 9.01 -2.67
N ARG A 87 14.57 7.80 -2.26
CA ARG A 87 15.01 6.56 -2.90
C ARG A 87 13.81 5.68 -3.24
N TRP A 88 13.93 4.98 -4.36
CA TRP A 88 12.98 3.96 -4.77
C TRP A 88 13.55 2.59 -4.41
N VAL A 89 12.86 1.86 -3.54
CA VAL A 89 13.33 0.57 -3.04
C VAL A 89 12.32 -0.51 -3.42
N LYS A 90 12.83 -1.64 -3.91
CA LYS A 90 12.03 -2.82 -4.17
C LYS A 90 11.85 -3.59 -2.88
N TYR A 91 10.62 -3.92 -2.55
CA TYR A 91 10.25 -4.72 -1.40
C TYR A 91 9.49 -5.97 -1.83
N LYS A 92 9.72 -7.05 -1.10
CA LYS A 92 8.76 -8.13 -0.94
C LYS A 92 7.85 -7.77 0.23
N ALA A 93 6.54 -7.85 0.05
CA ALA A 93 5.57 -7.48 1.07
C ALA A 93 4.38 -8.43 1.10
N VAL A 94 3.70 -8.50 2.24
CA VAL A 94 2.39 -9.15 2.38
C VAL A 94 1.32 -8.11 2.17
N MET A 95 0.60 -8.19 1.04
CA MET A 95 -0.48 -7.25 0.74
C MET A 95 -1.80 -7.71 1.35
N ILE A 96 -2.36 -6.89 2.23
CA ILE A 96 -3.62 -7.11 2.93
C ILE A 96 -4.72 -6.31 2.23
N TRP A 97 -5.67 -7.05 1.68
CA TRP A 97 -6.88 -6.47 1.10
C TRP A 97 -7.89 -6.11 2.21
N PRO A 98 -8.60 -4.96 2.11
CA PRO A 98 -9.62 -4.59 3.09
C PRO A 98 -10.73 -5.63 3.16
N SER A 99 -11.27 -5.86 4.37
CA SER A 99 -12.31 -6.86 4.57
C SER A 99 -13.56 -6.55 3.75
N ARG A 100 -14.33 -7.58 3.41
CA ARG A 100 -15.59 -7.42 2.66
C ARG A 100 -16.55 -6.46 3.38
N ASP A 101 -16.64 -6.53 4.70
CA ASP A 101 -17.50 -5.66 5.50
C ASP A 101 -17.05 -4.20 5.47
N LEU A 102 -15.73 -3.95 5.53
CA LEU A 102 -15.18 -2.60 5.41
C LEU A 102 -15.44 -2.02 4.02
N MET A 103 -15.27 -2.85 2.98
CA MET A 103 -15.59 -2.49 1.59
C MET A 103 -17.07 -2.15 1.41
N GLN A 104 -17.98 -2.90 2.03
CA GLN A 104 -19.42 -2.61 1.98
C GLN A 104 -19.78 -1.31 2.70
N LYS A 105 -19.21 -1.07 3.89
CA LYS A 105 -19.41 0.19 4.64
C LYS A 105 -18.92 1.42 3.87
N ARG A 106 -17.87 1.24 3.06
CA ARG A 106 -17.28 2.28 2.21
C ARG A 106 -18.02 2.45 0.87
N ARG A 107 -19.10 1.69 0.61
CA ARG A 107 -19.87 1.78 -0.63
C ARG A 107 -20.98 2.84 -0.50
N ALA A 108 -20.92 3.89 -1.32
CA ALA A 108 -21.94 4.92 -1.41
C ALA A 108 -22.25 5.23 -2.87
N GLY A 109 -23.53 5.16 -3.27
CA GLY A 109 -23.95 5.46 -4.65
C GLY A 109 -23.27 4.61 -5.72
N GLY A 110 -22.93 3.35 -5.41
CA GLY A 110 -22.23 2.43 -6.33
C GLY A 110 -20.71 2.60 -6.40
N ARG A 111 -20.13 3.54 -5.64
CA ARG A 111 -18.68 3.80 -5.58
C ARG A 111 -18.12 3.39 -4.22
N TYR A 112 -16.84 3.04 -4.18
CA TYR A 112 -16.08 2.76 -2.96
C TYR A 112 -15.25 3.97 -2.58
N LEU A 113 -15.36 4.41 -1.33
CA LEU A 113 -14.72 5.63 -0.83
C LEU A 113 -13.60 5.28 0.17
N GLY A 114 -12.44 5.93 0.02
CA GLY A 114 -11.31 5.79 0.94
C GLY A 114 -10.87 4.33 1.09
N VAL A 115 -10.69 3.61 -0.01
CA VAL A 115 -10.24 2.21 0.02
C VAL A 115 -8.76 2.17 0.38
N GLU A 116 -8.41 1.41 1.40
CA GLU A 116 -7.04 1.31 1.90
C GLU A 116 -6.54 -0.13 1.69
N ILE A 117 -5.42 -0.26 1.00
CA ILE A 117 -4.70 -1.52 0.82
C ILE A 117 -3.39 -1.40 1.59
N GLN A 118 -3.14 -2.33 2.51
CA GLN A 118 -1.95 -2.30 3.35
C GLN A 118 -0.91 -3.29 2.85
N PHE A 119 0.35 -2.90 2.83
CA PHE A 119 1.49 -3.74 2.54
C PHE A 119 2.31 -3.85 3.82
N ARG A 120 2.37 -5.04 4.41
CA ARG A 120 3.07 -5.29 5.68
C ARG A 120 4.29 -6.16 5.45
N ARG A 121 5.20 -6.16 6.42
CA ARG A 121 6.43 -6.97 6.38
C ARG A 121 7.26 -6.66 5.13
N LEU A 122 7.49 -5.38 4.88
CA LEU A 122 8.32 -4.94 3.76
C LEU A 122 9.77 -5.37 4.00
N GLU A 123 10.26 -6.28 3.16
CA GLU A 123 11.64 -6.77 3.15
C GLU A 123 12.30 -6.33 1.84
N ALA A 124 13.40 -5.56 1.93
CA ALA A 124 14.09 -5.04 0.75
C ALA A 124 14.73 -6.19 -0.03
N VAL A 125 14.64 -6.16 -1.37
CA VAL A 125 15.12 -7.22 -2.28
C VAL A 125 16.02 -6.66 -3.37
#